data_AF-B6IXW1-F1
#
_entry.id   AF-B6IXW1-F1
#
_cell.length_a   1.000
_cell.length_b   1.000
_cell.length_c   1.000
_cell.angle_alpha   90.00
_cell.angle_beta   90.00
_cell.angle_gamma   90.00
#
_symmetry.space_group_name_H-M   'P 1'
#
loop_
_entity.id
_entity.type
_entity.pdbx_description
1 polymer ?
#
loop_
_entity_poly.entity_id
_entity_poly.type
_entity_poly.pdbx_seq_one_letter_code
_entity_poly.pdbx_strand_id
1 'polypeptide(L)'
;MELLLLGAALAAIYVAAVKMVQANRAYGRSNEELRVLAARPVELARAKQRLEGQIKDTADQIGRVGIRIEHQKAEKAALDEELQRLRERAKDRIYVMERVMQPGQTLWELVVSNDTQFRDVGDEEYRLSWARGRRYVVSAATERDVRRRAELKFLGSQGFRVLQVERSARF
;
A
#
# COMPACT_ATOMS: atom_id res chain seq x y z
N MET A 1 25.63 -100.81 22.73
CA MET A 1 24.50 -99.99 23.23
C MET A 1 24.95 -98.57 23.56
N GLU A 2 26.12 -98.38 24.20
CA GLU A 2 26.66 -97.06 24.59
C GLU A 2 26.98 -96.11 23.43
N LEU A 3 27.51 -96.61 22.30
CA LEU A 3 27.82 -95.77 21.12
C LEU A 3 26.57 -95.12 20.50
N LEU A 4 25.42 -95.80 20.55
CA LEU A 4 24.14 -95.26 20.07
C LEU A 4 23.60 -94.18 21.01
N LEU A 5 23.80 -94.34 22.32
CA LEU A 5 23.44 -93.34 23.33
C LEU A 5 24.29 -92.08 23.21
N LEU A 6 25.60 -92.23 22.97
CA LEU A 6 26.53 -91.14 22.70
C LEU A 6 26.17 -90.37 21.42
N GLY A 7 25.83 -91.08 20.33
CA GLY A 7 25.36 -90.47 19.09
C GLY A 7 24.06 -89.68 19.25
N ALA A 8 23.10 -90.24 20.00
CA ALA A 8 21.84 -89.55 20.30
C ALA A 8 22.04 -88.30 21.18
N ALA A 9 22.93 -88.36 22.17
CA ALA A 9 23.26 -87.21 23.01
C ALA A 9 23.95 -86.08 22.21
N LEU A 10 24.89 -86.42 21.33
CA LEU A 10 25.55 -85.45 20.45
C LEU A 10 24.57 -84.80 19.47
N ALA A 11 23.65 -85.60 18.89
CA ALA A 11 22.61 -85.06 18.01
C ALA A 11 21.66 -84.11 18.76
N ALA A 12 21.26 -84.45 19.99
CA ALA A 12 20.43 -83.59 20.82
C ALA A 12 21.13 -82.27 21.17
N ILE A 13 22.41 -82.31 21.53
CA ILE A 13 23.23 -81.12 21.80
C ILE A 13 23.34 -80.25 20.55
N TYR A 14 23.60 -80.85 19.37
CA TYR A 14 23.70 -80.11 18.11
C TYR A 14 22.38 -79.40 17.76
N VAL A 15 21.24 -80.10 17.87
CA VAL A 15 19.92 -79.51 17.60
C VAL A 15 19.61 -78.39 18.60
N ALA A 16 19.96 -78.56 19.88
CA ALA A 16 19.80 -77.52 20.89
C ALA A 16 20.64 -76.27 20.57
N ALA A 17 21.91 -76.47 20.17
CA ALA A 17 22.80 -75.37 19.77
C ALA A 17 22.28 -74.61 18.55
N VAL A 18 21.81 -75.32 17.52
CA VAL A 18 21.22 -74.70 16.32
C VAL A 18 19.97 -73.89 16.68
N LYS A 19 19.07 -74.44 17.51
CA LYS A 19 17.87 -73.71 17.99
C LYS A 19 18.24 -72.47 18.80
N MET A 20 19.26 -72.55 19.65
CA MET A 20 19.75 -71.41 20.43
C MET A 20 20.30 -70.30 19.54
N VAL A 21 21.07 -70.64 18.50
CA VAL A 21 21.57 -69.67 17.51
C VAL A 21 20.43 -69.02 16.72
N GLN A 22 19.43 -69.81 16.30
CA GLN A 22 18.25 -69.28 15.61
C GLN A 22 17.42 -68.36 16.51
N ALA A 23 17.22 -68.73 17.78
CA ALA A 23 16.53 -67.91 18.77
C ALA A 23 17.29 -66.60 19.01
N ASN A 24 18.60 -66.63 19.21
CA ASN A 24 19.41 -65.41 19.39
C ASN A 24 19.34 -64.49 18.17
N ARG A 25 19.31 -65.03 16.94
CA ARG A 25 19.11 -64.23 15.72
C ARG A 25 17.70 -63.62 15.64
N ALA A 26 16.67 -64.33 16.11
CA ALA A 26 15.31 -63.81 16.17
C ALA A 26 15.18 -62.69 17.23
N TYR A 27 15.76 -62.90 18.41
CA TYR A 27 15.84 -61.88 19.47
C TYR A 27 16.62 -60.65 19.02
N GLY A 28 17.74 -60.82 18.33
CA GLY A 28 18.51 -59.69 17.77
C GLY A 28 17.69 -58.84 16.80
N ARG A 29 16.93 -59.48 15.90
CA ARG A 29 16.05 -58.77 14.95
C ARG A 29 14.90 -58.05 15.67
N SER A 30 14.23 -58.73 16.59
CA SER A 30 13.12 -58.13 17.36
C SER A 30 13.60 -56.94 18.22
N ASN A 31 14.79 -57.04 18.83
CA ASN A 31 15.34 -55.95 19.63
C ASN A 31 15.71 -54.73 18.78
N GLU A 32 16.20 -54.94 17.56
CA GLU A 32 16.46 -53.85 16.61
C GLU A 32 15.17 -53.17 16.15
N GLU A 33 14.12 -53.94 15.85
CA GLU A 33 12.79 -53.39 15.53
C GLU A 33 12.21 -52.58 16.70
N LEU A 34 12.35 -53.06 17.93
CA LEU A 34 11.92 -52.33 19.13
C LEU A 34 12.72 -51.04 19.33
N ARG A 35 14.03 -51.04 19.04
CA ARG A 35 14.85 -49.82 19.07
C ARG A 35 14.39 -48.78 18.05
N VAL A 36 14.13 -49.21 16.82
CA VAL A 36 13.60 -48.33 15.77
C VAL A 36 12.23 -47.78 16.16
N LEU A 37 11.33 -48.63 16.67
CA LEU A 37 10.01 -48.21 17.14
C LEU A 37 10.09 -47.25 18.33
N ALA A 38 11.06 -47.44 19.24
CA ALA A 38 11.30 -46.55 20.37
C ALA A 38 11.88 -45.18 19.95
N ALA A 39 12.60 -45.11 18.83
CA ALA A 39 13.14 -43.85 18.30
C ALA A 39 12.08 -42.99 17.58
N ARG A 40 11.12 -43.61 16.89
CA ARG A 40 10.04 -42.92 16.16
C ARG A 40 9.25 -41.88 16.96
N PRO A 41 8.81 -42.09 18.22
CA PRO A 41 8.07 -41.08 18.97
C PRO A 41 8.91 -39.84 19.25
N VAL A 42 10.23 -39.99 19.45
CA VAL A 42 11.15 -38.85 19.64
C VAL A 42 11.27 -38.03 18.36
N GLU A 43 11.38 -38.71 17.21
CA GLU A 43 11.41 -38.05 15.91
C GLU A 43 10.10 -37.31 15.60
N LEU A 44 8.95 -37.95 15.91
CA LEU A 44 7.63 -37.33 15.76
C LEU A 44 7.46 -36.12 16.68
N ALA A 45 7.92 -36.20 17.94
CA ALA A 45 7.88 -35.08 18.87
C ALA A 45 8.72 -33.90 18.36
N ARG A 46 9.92 -34.17 17.83
CA ARG A 46 10.78 -33.15 17.22
C ARG A 46 10.17 -32.55 15.95
N ALA A 47 9.54 -33.37 15.12
CA ALA A 47 8.83 -32.90 13.93
C ALA A 47 7.65 -32.00 14.32
N LYS A 48 6.85 -32.42 15.30
CA LYS A 48 5.75 -31.63 15.84
C LYS A 48 6.23 -30.28 16.39
N GLN A 49 7.26 -30.28 17.22
CA GLN A 49 7.83 -29.05 17.79
C GLN A 49 8.35 -28.09 16.69
N ARG A 50 8.97 -28.62 15.64
CA ARG A 50 9.42 -27.82 14.50
C ARG A 50 8.24 -27.19 13.75
N LEU A 51 7.18 -27.96 13.50
CA LEU A 51 5.97 -27.47 12.84
C LEU A 51 5.27 -26.40 13.70
N GLU A 52 5.15 -26.61 15.01
CA GLU A 52 4.58 -25.62 15.92
C GLU A 52 5.38 -24.31 15.93
N GLY A 53 6.72 -24.40 15.90
CA GLY A 53 7.59 -23.23 15.74
C GLY A 53 7.36 -22.50 14.42
N GLN A 54 7.34 -23.22 13.30
CA GLN A 54 7.08 -22.65 11.98
C GLN A 54 5.70 -22.00 11.87
N ILE A 55 4.66 -22.61 12.45
CA ILE A 55 3.30 -22.04 12.48
C ILE A 55 3.32 -20.72 13.23
N LYS A 56 3.97 -20.67 14.39
CA LYS A 56 4.08 -19.44 15.19
C LYS A 56 4.82 -18.34 14.42
N ASP A 57 5.97 -18.66 13.84
CA ASP A 57 6.77 -17.70 13.07
C ASP A 57 5.99 -17.15 11.86
N THR A 58 5.25 -18.03 11.18
CA THR A 58 4.39 -17.65 10.06
C THR A 58 3.25 -16.75 10.51
N ALA A 59 2.61 -17.05 11.65
CA ALA A 59 1.55 -16.22 12.21
C ALA A 59 2.06 -14.82 12.58
N ASP A 60 3.23 -14.73 13.20
CA ASP A 60 3.88 -13.45 13.54
C ASP A 60 4.26 -12.66 12.27
N GLN A 61 4.71 -13.33 11.22
CA GLN A 61 4.98 -12.70 9.93
C GLN A 61 3.70 -12.18 9.27
N ILE A 62 2.61 -12.95 9.27
CA ILE A 62 1.30 -12.52 8.75
C ILE A 62 0.82 -11.29 9.51
N GLY A 63 0.93 -11.29 10.85
CA GLY A 63 0.57 -10.13 11.68
C GLY A 63 1.34 -8.87 11.31
N ARG A 64 2.67 -8.97 11.18
CA ARG A 64 3.52 -7.83 10.77
C ARG A 64 3.18 -7.30 9.37
N VAL A 65 2.92 -8.20 8.42
CA VAL A 65 2.50 -7.81 7.06
C VAL A 65 1.13 -7.14 7.08
N GLY A 66 0.18 -7.65 7.87
CA GLY A 66 -1.14 -7.05 8.06
C GLY A 66 -1.05 -5.61 8.55
N ILE A 67 -0.23 -5.34 9.58
CA ILE A 67 0.00 -3.98 10.10
C ILE A 67 0.58 -3.07 9.01
N ARG A 68 1.56 -3.57 8.23
CA ARG A 68 2.16 -2.80 7.13
C ARG A 68 1.15 -2.45 6.04
N ILE A 69 0.26 -3.38 5.69
CA ILE A 69 -0.80 -3.15 4.71
C ILE A 69 -1.74 -2.04 5.19
N GLU A 70 -2.17 -2.08 6.44
CA GLU A 70 -3.06 -1.04 6.98
C GLU A 70 -2.38 0.34 7.04
N HIS A 71 -1.10 0.40 7.39
CA HIS A 71 -0.32 1.64 7.32
C HIS A 71 -0.27 2.20 5.89
N GLN A 72 0.06 1.35 4.91
CA GLN A 72 0.13 1.77 3.51
C GLN A 72 -1.23 2.21 2.95
N LYS A 73 -2.33 1.60 3.39
CA LYS A 73 -3.68 2.04 3.03
C LYS A 73 -3.98 3.44 3.59
N ALA A 74 -3.61 3.70 4.83
CA ALA A 74 -3.78 5.02 5.44
C ALA A 74 -2.94 6.09 4.74
N GLU A 75 -1.67 5.79 4.43
CA GLU A 75 -0.81 6.69 3.65
C GLU A 75 -1.37 6.97 2.26
N LYS A 76 -1.86 5.94 1.57
CA LYS A 76 -2.48 6.11 0.26
C LYS A 76 -3.72 7.01 0.33
N ALA A 77 -4.59 6.81 1.32
CA ALA A 77 -5.78 7.64 1.50
C ALA A 77 -5.40 9.11 1.74
N ALA A 78 -4.39 9.36 2.57
CA ALA A 78 -3.88 10.71 2.83
C ALA A 78 -3.31 11.37 1.55
N LEU A 79 -2.55 10.62 0.74
CA LEU A 79 -2.02 11.09 -0.53
C LEU A 79 -3.10 11.35 -1.57
N ASP A 80 -4.13 10.49 -1.64
CA ASP A 80 -5.27 10.67 -2.54
C ASP A 80 -6.07 11.93 -2.17
N GLU A 81 -6.26 12.20 -0.87
CA GLU A 81 -6.85 13.45 -0.40
C GLU A 81 -5.99 14.67 -0.76
N GLU A 82 -4.68 14.61 -0.54
CA GLU A 82 -3.78 15.71 -0.89
C GLU A 82 -3.79 15.99 -2.39
N LEU A 83 -3.76 14.93 -3.20
CA LEU A 83 -3.84 15.02 -4.66
C LEU A 83 -5.17 15.61 -5.11
N GLN A 84 -6.28 15.26 -4.46
CA GLN A 84 -7.58 15.87 -4.73
C GLN A 84 -7.57 17.37 -4.39
N ARG A 85 -7.04 17.75 -3.22
CA ARG A 85 -6.91 19.16 -2.82
C ARG A 85 -6.04 19.95 -3.80
N LEU A 86 -4.93 19.37 -4.27
CA LEU A 86 -4.06 19.98 -5.27
C LEU A 86 -4.74 20.11 -6.63
N ARG A 87 -5.50 19.10 -7.06
CA ARG A 87 -6.31 19.17 -8.30
C ARG A 87 -7.36 20.25 -8.21
N GLU A 88 -8.04 20.38 -7.08
CA GLU A 88 -9.01 21.46 -6.84
C GLU A 88 -8.34 22.83 -6.89
N ARG A 89 -7.15 22.99 -6.28
CA ARG A 89 -6.35 24.22 -6.37
C ARG A 89 -5.86 24.51 -7.80
N ALA A 90 -5.47 23.49 -8.56
CA ALA A 90 -4.99 23.62 -9.93
C ALA A 90 -6.10 23.96 -10.94
N LYS A 91 -7.37 23.74 -10.59
CA LYS A 91 -8.52 24.17 -11.41
C LYS A 91 -8.74 25.67 -11.41
N ASP A 92 -8.06 26.44 -10.55
CA ASP A 92 -8.04 27.90 -10.62
C ASP A 92 -7.26 28.35 -11.87
N ARG A 93 -7.95 28.36 -13.01
CA ARG A 93 -7.41 28.89 -14.27
C ARG A 93 -7.10 30.37 -14.11
N ILE A 94 -5.83 30.73 -14.28
CA ILE A 94 -5.39 32.12 -14.33
C ILE A 94 -5.41 32.60 -15.78
N TYR A 95 -6.14 33.68 -16.03
CA TYR A 95 -6.26 34.29 -17.35
C TYR A 95 -5.36 35.52 -17.47
N VAL A 96 -4.60 35.65 -18.55
CA VAL A 96 -3.75 36.82 -18.76
C VAL A 96 -4.57 37.92 -19.44
N MET A 97 -4.74 39.07 -18.77
CA MET A 97 -5.54 40.18 -19.30
C MET A 97 -4.78 40.96 -20.38
N GLU A 98 -3.45 41.07 -20.24
CA GLU A 98 -2.55 41.82 -21.11
C GLU A 98 -1.27 41.00 -21.35
N ARG A 99 -0.91 40.79 -22.61
CA ARG A 99 0.25 39.94 -23.00
C ARG A 99 1.59 40.70 -22.99
N VAL A 100 1.57 42.02 -22.95
CA VAL A 100 2.76 42.86 -23.08
C VAL A 100 2.95 43.65 -21.79
N MET A 101 4.06 43.39 -21.10
CA MET A 101 4.45 44.14 -19.91
C MET A 101 5.23 45.39 -20.32
N GLN A 102 4.81 46.56 -19.84
CA GLN A 102 5.61 47.78 -20.01
C GLN A 102 6.66 47.89 -18.90
N PRO A 103 7.84 48.49 -19.17
CA PRO A 103 8.86 48.71 -18.15
C PRO A 103 8.30 49.48 -16.95
N GLY A 104 8.63 49.05 -15.73
CA GLY A 104 8.18 49.68 -14.47
C GLY A 104 6.77 49.28 -14.01
N GLN A 105 6.07 48.38 -14.71
CA GLN A 105 4.81 47.81 -14.23
C GLN A 105 5.05 46.61 -13.30
N THR A 106 4.14 46.41 -12.35
CA THR A 106 4.09 45.23 -11.48
C THR A 106 2.91 44.35 -11.85
N LEU A 107 2.98 43.05 -11.53
CA LEU A 107 1.88 42.12 -11.77
C LEU A 107 0.88 42.19 -10.63
N TRP A 108 -0.39 42.30 -11.01
CA TRP A 108 -1.53 42.32 -10.11
C TRP A 108 -2.47 41.17 -10.49
N GLU A 109 -3.01 40.51 -9.47
CA GLU A 109 -4.07 39.53 -9.59
C GLU A 109 -5.42 40.22 -9.33
N LEU A 110 -6.39 39.99 -10.20
CA LEU A 110 -7.75 40.47 -10.05
C LEU A 110 -8.75 39.32 -10.16
N VAL A 111 -9.76 39.31 -9.30
CA VAL A 111 -10.84 38.32 -9.36
C VAL A 111 -12.10 39.01 -9.86
N VAL A 112 -12.65 38.51 -10.99
CA VAL A 112 -13.84 39.09 -11.63
C VAL A 112 -14.94 38.04 -11.69
N SER A 113 -16.10 38.37 -11.15
CA SER A 113 -17.30 37.52 -11.17
C SER A 113 -18.40 38.11 -12.04
N ASN A 114 -19.18 37.25 -12.69
CA ASN A 114 -20.43 37.61 -13.37
C ASN A 114 -21.43 36.46 -13.28
N ASP A 115 -22.47 36.64 -12.49
CA ASP A 115 -23.53 35.63 -12.26
C ASP A 115 -24.76 35.84 -13.18
N THR A 116 -24.77 36.90 -13.97
CA THR A 116 -25.98 37.34 -14.69
C THR A 116 -25.89 37.14 -16.20
N GLN A 117 -24.75 37.40 -16.82
CA GLN A 117 -24.62 37.41 -18.28
C GLN A 117 -24.55 36.01 -18.90
N PHE A 118 -24.16 35.00 -18.11
CA PHE A 118 -23.89 33.65 -18.62
C PHE A 118 -24.92 32.60 -18.15
N ARG A 119 -26.12 33.03 -17.72
CA ARG A 119 -27.16 32.12 -17.23
C ARG A 119 -27.66 31.14 -18.28
N ASP A 120 -27.72 31.57 -19.54
CA ASP A 120 -28.25 30.78 -20.67
C ASP A 120 -27.17 30.00 -21.45
N VAL A 121 -25.92 30.03 -20.99
CA VAL A 121 -24.83 29.27 -21.62
C VAL A 121 -24.93 27.80 -21.19
N GLY A 122 -25.00 26.87 -22.15
CA GLY A 122 -25.19 25.44 -21.90
C GLY A 122 -24.00 24.71 -21.23
N ASP A 123 -22.85 25.37 -21.08
CA ASP A 123 -21.70 24.84 -20.34
C ASP A 123 -21.77 25.27 -18.87
N GLU A 124 -22.16 24.33 -18.01
CA GLU A 124 -22.32 24.55 -16.58
C GLU A 124 -20.99 24.86 -15.88
N GLU A 125 -19.88 24.24 -16.29
CA GLU A 125 -18.56 24.50 -15.72
C GLU A 125 -18.08 25.92 -16.08
N TYR A 126 -18.33 26.33 -17.32
CA TYR A 126 -18.05 27.69 -17.77
C TYR A 126 -18.86 28.73 -16.98
N ARG A 127 -20.16 28.48 -16.76
CA ARG A 127 -21.04 29.37 -15.97
C ARG A 127 -20.60 29.43 -14.50
N LEU A 128 -20.35 28.29 -13.87
CA LEU A 128 -19.91 28.23 -12.47
C LEU A 128 -18.56 28.93 -12.24
N SER A 129 -17.64 28.84 -13.20
CA SER A 129 -16.35 29.56 -13.09
C SER A 129 -16.50 31.08 -13.13
N TRP A 130 -17.49 31.61 -13.87
CA TRP A 130 -17.80 33.05 -13.85
C TRP A 130 -18.52 33.47 -12.57
N ALA A 131 -19.44 32.66 -12.06
CA ALA A 131 -20.12 32.93 -10.79
C ALA A 131 -19.13 32.95 -9.60
N ARG A 132 -18.22 31.96 -9.54
CA ARG A 132 -17.19 31.84 -8.48
C ARG A 132 -16.10 32.93 -8.56
N GLY A 133 -15.97 33.59 -9.70
CA GLY A 133 -14.94 34.59 -9.95
C GLY A 133 -13.74 33.98 -10.65
N ARG A 134 -13.37 34.56 -11.78
CA ARG A 134 -12.18 34.19 -12.56
C ARG A 134 -11.01 35.08 -12.18
N ARG A 135 -9.85 34.47 -11.99
CA ARG A 135 -8.61 35.18 -11.67
C ARG A 135 -7.92 35.61 -12.96
N TYR A 136 -7.64 36.90 -13.07
CA TYR A 136 -6.85 37.47 -14.15
C TYR A 136 -5.56 38.07 -13.62
N VAL A 137 -4.52 38.07 -14.45
CA VAL A 137 -3.27 38.80 -14.20
C VAL A 137 -3.21 40.00 -15.13
N VAL A 138 -2.86 41.15 -14.58
CA VAL A 138 -2.63 42.40 -15.31
C VAL A 138 -1.33 43.06 -14.87
N SER A 139 -0.63 43.70 -15.80
CA SER A 139 0.51 44.54 -15.48
C SER A 139 0.07 45.99 -15.30
N ALA A 140 0.37 46.59 -14.15
CA ALA A 140 0.03 47.98 -13.87
C ALA A 140 1.01 48.62 -12.87
N ALA A 141 1.10 49.95 -12.88
CA ALA A 141 1.94 50.67 -11.93
C ALA A 141 1.29 50.74 -10.53
N THR A 142 -0.03 50.90 -10.47
CA THR A 142 -0.78 51.07 -9.21
C THR A 142 -2.06 50.24 -9.19
N GLU A 143 -2.59 49.96 -7.99
CA GLU A 143 -3.89 49.28 -7.83
C GLU A 143 -5.04 50.05 -8.50
N ARG A 144 -4.99 51.39 -8.47
CA ARG A 144 -6.00 52.24 -9.11
C ARG A 144 -6.03 52.04 -10.63
N ASP A 145 -4.87 51.88 -11.25
CA ASP A 145 -4.77 51.59 -12.68
C ASP A 145 -5.32 50.20 -13.01
N VAL A 146 -5.08 49.21 -12.15
CA VAL A 146 -5.65 47.86 -12.28
C VAL A 146 -7.18 47.92 -12.29
N ARG A 147 -7.77 48.58 -11.29
CA ARG A 147 -9.23 48.72 -11.18
C ARG A 147 -9.81 49.43 -12.38
N ARG A 148 -9.21 50.56 -12.80
CA ARG A 148 -9.65 51.30 -13.98
C ARG A 148 -9.60 50.44 -15.25
N ARG A 149 -8.54 49.67 -15.46
CA ARG A 149 -8.42 48.77 -16.62
C ARG A 149 -9.43 47.63 -16.56
N ALA A 150 -9.67 47.07 -15.36
CA ALA A 150 -10.68 46.05 -15.15
C ALA A 150 -12.09 46.59 -15.44
N GLU A 151 -12.43 47.79 -14.97
CA GLU A 151 -13.72 48.45 -15.23
C GLU A 151 -13.96 48.75 -16.72
N LEU A 152 -12.90 49.12 -17.46
CA LEU A 152 -12.98 49.33 -18.91
C LEU A 152 -13.24 48.04 -19.68
N LYS A 153 -12.71 46.91 -19.22
CA LYS A 153 -12.83 45.61 -19.89
C LYS A 153 -14.06 44.82 -19.44
N PHE A 154 -14.44 44.96 -18.17
CA PHE A 154 -15.52 44.23 -17.51
C PHE A 154 -16.57 45.24 -17.03
N LEU A 155 -17.49 45.56 -17.93
CA LEU A 155 -18.49 46.60 -17.70
C LEU A 155 -19.50 46.16 -16.63
N GLY A 156 -19.64 46.95 -15.57
CA GLY A 156 -20.62 46.70 -14.51
C GLY A 156 -22.07 46.66 -15.01
N SER A 157 -22.38 47.38 -16.10
CA SER A 157 -23.69 47.34 -16.77
C SER A 157 -24.04 45.97 -17.36
N GLN A 158 -23.03 45.13 -17.62
CA GLN A 158 -23.20 43.74 -18.07
C GLN A 158 -23.18 42.75 -16.90
N GLY A 159 -23.18 43.24 -15.66
CA GLY A 159 -23.21 42.43 -14.44
C GLY A 159 -21.86 41.93 -13.93
N PHE A 160 -20.75 42.38 -14.54
CA PHE A 160 -19.42 42.08 -14.03
C PHE A 160 -19.11 42.83 -12.73
N ARG A 161 -18.42 42.15 -11.80
CA ARG A 161 -17.96 42.73 -10.54
C ARG A 161 -16.52 42.32 -10.27
N VAL A 162 -15.69 43.30 -9.95
CA VAL A 162 -14.32 43.06 -9.45
C VAL A 162 -14.44 42.78 -7.94
N LEU A 163 -14.12 41.56 -7.53
CA LEU A 163 -14.23 41.12 -6.14
C LEU A 163 -12.98 41.45 -5.34
N GLN A 164 -11.81 41.30 -5.96
CA GLN A 164 -10.53 41.38 -5.27
C GLN A 164 -9.46 41.88 -6.24
N VAL A 165 -8.55 42.72 -5.75
CA VAL A 165 -7.36 43.18 -6.45
C VAL A 165 -6.19 43.09 -5.48
N GLU A 166 -5.18 42.31 -5.82
CA GLU A 166 -4.01 42.09 -4.99
C GLU A 166 -2.74 42.15 -5.83
N ARG A 167 -1.65 42.60 -5.20
CA ARG A 167 -0.35 42.51 -5.84
C ARG A 167 0.03 41.02 -5.92
N SER A 168 0.40 40.56 -7.10
CA SER A 168 0.79 39.16 -7.28
C SER A 168 2.01 38.85 -6.41
N ALA A 169 1.87 37.88 -5.50
CA ALA A 169 2.99 37.28 -4.76
C ALA A 169 3.57 36.04 -5.47
N ARG A 170 2.93 35.58 -6.54
CA ARG A 170 3.26 34.34 -7.27
C ARG A 170 4.24 34.53 -8.43
N PHE A 171 4.52 35.77 -8.80
CA PHE A 171 5.34 36.14 -9.95
C PHE A 171 6.33 37.24 -9.58
#